data_AF-A0A941X2M4-F1
#
_entry.id   AF-A0A941X2M4-F1
#
_cell.length_a   1.000
_cell.length_b   1.000
_cell.length_c   1.000
_cell.angle_alpha   90.00
_cell.angle_beta   90.00
_cell.angle_gamma   90.00
#
_symmetry.space_group_name_H-M   'P 1'
#
loop_
_entity.id
_entity.type
_entity.pdbx_description
1 polymer ?
#
loop_
_entity_poly.entity_id
_entity_poly.type
_entity_poly.pdbx_seq_one_letter_code
_entity_poly.pdbx_strand_id
1 'polypeptide(L)'
;MNSYIDETSKEEFTEDITIREALDSIDDMLASWTKEERLAFFATFAKPKDIDFVKEIGGIYYVVRSHFNRDSNEDMVSKINRLLSE
;
A
#
# COMPACT_ATOMS: atom_id res chain seq x y z
N MET A 1 19.05 -11.35 1.34
CA MET A 1 18.03 -10.33 1.67
C MET A 1 18.10 -9.29 0.57
N ASN A 2 17.19 -9.31 -0.40
CA ASN A 2 17.24 -8.39 -1.55
C ASN A 2 16.61 -7.06 -1.10
N SER A 3 17.44 -6.04 -0.88
CA SER A 3 16.97 -4.68 -0.68
C SER A 3 16.59 -4.08 -2.03
N TYR A 4 15.29 -3.88 -2.23
CA TYR A 4 14.72 -3.19 -3.39
C TYR A 4 14.91 -1.69 -3.20
N ILE A 5 16.14 -1.20 -3.37
CA ILE A 5 16.43 0.25 -3.36
C ILE A 5 16.99 0.58 -4.74
N ASP A 6 16.15 1.20 -5.55
CA ASP A 6 16.50 1.76 -6.85
C ASP A 6 17.41 2.97 -6.64
N GLU A 7 18.62 2.95 -7.23
CA GLU A 7 19.64 3.98 -7.02
C GLU A 7 19.22 5.37 -7.55
N THR A 8 18.15 5.43 -8.35
CA THR A 8 17.61 6.66 -8.95
C THR A 8 16.64 7.43 -8.06
N SER A 9 16.17 6.88 -6.94
CA SER A 9 15.35 7.61 -5.97
C SER A 9 16.09 7.83 -4.65
N LYS A 10 17.24 8.51 -4.68
CA LYS A 10 17.78 9.16 -3.49
C LYS A 10 16.98 10.44 -3.22
N GLU A 11 15.69 10.29 -2.95
CA GLU A 11 14.97 11.33 -2.21
C GLU A 11 15.60 11.35 -0.83
N GLU A 12 16.21 12.48 -0.48
CA GLU A 12 16.75 12.72 0.85
C GLU A 12 15.54 12.85 1.79
N PHE A 13 14.97 11.71 2.19
CA PHE A 13 13.94 11.65 3.22
C PHE A 13 14.59 12.12 4.51
N THR A 14 14.47 13.42 4.80
CA THR A 14 14.70 13.91 6.15
C THR A 14 13.57 13.34 6.98
N GLU A 15 13.80 12.14 7.52
CA GLU A 15 12.80 11.41 8.28
C GLU A 15 12.47 12.25 9.52
N ASP A 16 11.24 12.76 9.57
CA ASP A 16 10.80 13.58 10.68
C ASP A 16 10.91 12.77 11.97
N ILE A 17 11.64 13.30 12.96
CA ILE A 17 11.87 12.64 14.26
C ILE A 17 10.53 12.21 14.88
N THR A 18 9.47 13.00 14.65
CA THR A 18 8.11 12.69 15.13
C THR A 18 7.49 11.46 14.46
N ILE A 19 7.83 11.20 13.18
CA ILE A 19 7.40 9.99 12.48
C ILE A 19 8.13 8.79 13.07
N ARG A 20 9.44 8.90 13.34
CA ARG A 20 10.22 7.82 13.93
C ARG A 20 9.71 7.44 15.32
N GLU A 21 9.44 8.43 16.17
CA GLU A 21 8.85 8.22 17.50
C GLU A 21 7.45 7.61 17.43
N ALA A 22 6.64 8.00 16.45
CA ALA A 22 5.33 7.41 16.24
C ALA A 22 5.42 5.93 15.81
N LEU A 23 6.41 5.58 14.98
CA LEU A 23 6.66 4.19 14.58
C LEU A 23 7.11 3.35 15.78
N ASP A 24 8.06 3.84 16.57
CA ASP A 24 8.54 3.15 17.78
C ASP A 24 7.39 2.91 18.76
N SER A 25 6.51 3.90 18.96
CA SER A 25 5.32 3.75 19.80
C SER A 25 4.33 2.71 19.29
N ILE A 26 4.19 2.55 17.97
CA ILE A 26 3.34 1.52 17.36
C ILE A 26 3.96 0.14 17.57
N ASP A 27 5.28 0.02 17.39
CA ASP A 27 6.01 -1.23 17.58
C ASP A 27 5.93 -1.71 19.03
N ASP A 28 6.12 -0.83 20.00
CA ASP A 28 5.99 -1.13 21.42
C ASP A 28 4.57 -1.59 21.78
N MET A 29 3.55 -0.89 21.26
CA MET A 29 2.15 -1.27 21.43
C MET A 29 1.88 -2.68 20.87
N LEU A 30 2.33 -2.97 19.65
CA LEU A 30 2.14 -4.27 18.99
C LEU A 30 2.91 -5.39 19.69
N ALA A 31 4.11 -5.11 20.22
CA ALA A 31 4.93 -6.09 20.94
C ALA A 31 4.29 -6.55 22.26
N SER A 32 3.49 -5.67 22.88
CA SER A 32 2.76 -5.98 24.12
C SER A 32 1.56 -6.92 23.92
N TRP A 33 1.12 -7.14 22.67
CA TRP A 33 -0.09 -7.88 22.34
C TRP A 33 0.17 -9.35 21.97
N THR A 34 -0.82 -10.19 22.25
CA THR A 34 -0.87 -11.57 21.76
C THR A 34 -0.97 -11.63 20.24
N LYS A 35 -0.77 -12.82 19.66
CA LYS A 35 -0.88 -13.01 18.21
C LYS A 35 -2.31 -12.73 17.74
N GLU A 36 -3.30 -13.15 18.52
CA GLU A 36 -4.72 -13.02 18.23
C GLU A 36 -5.17 -11.56 18.26
N GLU A 37 -4.70 -10.77 19.23
CA GLU A 37 -4.97 -9.34 19.34
C GLU A 37 -4.36 -8.55 18.18
N ARG A 38 -3.11 -8.86 17.78
CA ARG A 38 -2.50 -8.27 16.58
C ARG A 38 -3.30 -8.59 15.33
N LEU A 39 -3.72 -9.84 15.14
CA LEU A 39 -4.53 -10.24 13.99
C LEU A 39 -5.89 -9.53 13.97
N ALA A 40 -6.54 -9.37 15.13
CA ALA A 40 -7.80 -8.64 15.26
C ALA A 40 -7.61 -7.15 14.92
N PHE A 41 -6.55 -6.51 15.44
CA PHE A 41 -6.21 -5.12 15.14
C PHE A 41 -5.98 -4.93 13.64
N PHE A 42 -5.12 -5.74 13.01
CA PHE A 42 -4.90 -5.64 11.56
C PHE A 42 -6.16 -5.96 10.77
N ALA A 43 -7.02 -6.87 11.21
CA ALA A 43 -8.30 -7.14 10.56
C ALA A 43 -9.23 -5.91 10.55
N THR A 44 -9.13 -4.99 11.53
CA THR A 44 -9.90 -3.74 11.52
C THR A 44 -9.47 -2.78 10.41
N PHE A 45 -8.19 -2.79 10.03
CA PHE A 45 -7.64 -1.99 8.93
C PHE A 45 -7.58 -2.75 7.60
N ALA A 46 -7.60 -4.09 7.65
CA ALA A 46 -7.58 -4.98 6.49
C ALA A 46 -8.94 -5.10 5.81
N LYS A 47 -9.77 -4.05 5.87
CA LYS A 47 -10.71 -3.83 4.79
C LYS A 47 -9.87 -3.64 3.54
N PRO A 48 -10.19 -4.29 2.41
CA PRO A 48 -9.60 -3.87 1.17
C PRO A 48 -9.97 -2.39 1.08
N LYS A 49 -8.95 -1.52 1.14
CA LYS A 49 -9.08 -0.28 0.41
C LYS A 49 -9.31 -0.80 -0.99
N ASP A 50 -10.57 -0.78 -1.43
CA ASP A 50 -10.87 -0.98 -2.84
C ASP A 50 -9.88 -0.04 -3.51
N ILE A 51 -8.86 -0.58 -4.18
CA ILE A 51 -7.91 0.24 -4.96
C ILE A 51 -8.62 0.61 -6.26
N ASP A 52 -9.91 0.87 -6.12
CA ASP A 52 -10.85 1.19 -7.13
C ASP A 52 -10.60 2.65 -7.45
N PHE A 53 -9.86 2.87 -8.51
CA PHE A 53 -9.60 4.22 -8.99
C PHE A 53 -10.86 4.73 -9.66
N VAL A 54 -11.45 5.78 -9.10
CA VAL A 54 -12.57 6.49 -9.73
C VAL A 54 -12.02 7.71 -10.46
N LYS A 55 -12.26 7.80 -11.76
CA LYS A 55 -11.90 8.95 -12.58
C LYS A 55 -13.11 9.48 -13.33
N GLU A 56 -13.36 10.78 -13.24
CA GLU A 56 -14.37 11.48 -14.03
C GLU A 56 -13.72 12.07 -15.29
N ILE A 57 -14.35 11.82 -16.44
CA ILE A 57 -13.98 12.43 -17.73
C ILE A 57 -15.28 12.73 -18.50
N GLY A 58 -15.59 14.02 -18.68
CA GLY A 58 -16.70 14.45 -19.53
C GLY A 58 -18.09 14.09 -19.01
N GLY A 59 -18.28 14.07 -17.69
CA GLY A 59 -19.51 13.69 -17.00
C GLY A 59 -19.68 12.18 -16.81
N ILE A 60 -18.72 11.37 -17.25
CA ILE A 60 -18.75 9.91 -17.14
C ILE A 60 -17.75 9.47 -16.06
N TYR A 61 -18.22 8.61 -15.16
CA TYR A 61 -17.41 8.05 -14.08
C TYR A 61 -16.88 6.67 -14.49
N TYR A 62 -15.56 6.55 -14.53
CA TYR A 62 -14.84 5.31 -14.79
C TYR A 62 -14.34 4.75 -13.46
N VAL A 63 -14.74 3.52 -13.14
CA VAL A 63 -14.30 2.81 -11.93
C VAL A 63 -13.41 1.67 -12.35
N VAL A 64 -12.11 1.77 -12.05
CA VAL A 64 -11.16 0.67 -12.28
C VAL A 64 -11.19 -0.23 -11.06
N ARG A 65 -11.93 -1.34 -11.12
CA ARG A 65 -11.94 -2.29 -10.00
C ARG A 65 -10.63 -3.07 -9.92
N SER A 66 -9.83 -2.82 -8.90
CA SER A 66 -8.56 -3.53 -8.68
C SER A 66 -8.82 -4.82 -7.93
N HIS A 67 -9.05 -5.91 -8.65
CA HIS A 67 -9.10 -7.22 -8.03
C HIS A 67 -7.68 -7.77 -7.89
N PHE A 68 -7.21 -7.96 -6.65
CA PHE A 68 -6.07 -8.82 -6.40
C PHE A 68 -6.51 -10.26 -6.58
N ASN A 69 -6.38 -10.76 -7.81
CA ASN A 69 -6.53 -12.18 -8.09
C ASN A 69 -5.17 -12.85 -7.87
N ARG A 70 -5.11 -13.81 -6.94
CA ARG A 70 -3.88 -14.61 -6.70
C ARG A 70 -3.47 -15.41 -7.94
N ASP A 71 -4.42 -15.73 -8.80
CA ASP A 71 -4.22 -16.47 -10.05
C ASP A 71 -3.91 -15.53 -11.25
N SER A 72 -3.88 -14.21 -11.02
CA SER A 72 -3.43 -13.24 -12.02
C SER A 72 -1.91 -13.18 -12.03
N ASN A 73 -1.31 -13.53 -13.17
CA ASN A 73 0.14 -13.41 -13.40
C ASN A 73 0.61 -11.96 -13.65
N GLU A 74 -0.30 -10.99 -13.73
CA GLU A 74 0.04 -9.57 -13.96
C GLU A 74 0.08 -8.81 -12.63
N ASP A 75 1.22 -8.20 -12.31
CA ASP A 75 1.38 -7.32 -11.16
C ASP A 75 0.89 -5.88 -11.46
N MET A 76 0.72 -5.07 -10.41
CA MET A 76 0.17 -3.73 -10.50
C MET A 76 1.00 -2.77 -11.37
N VAL A 77 2.33 -2.87 -11.33
CA VAL A 77 3.24 -2.00 -12.09
C VAL A 77 3.11 -2.29 -13.58
N SER A 78 3.09 -3.58 -13.94
CA SER A 78 2.88 -4.04 -15.32
C SER A 78 1.55 -3.55 -15.89
N LYS A 79 0.47 -3.63 -15.09
CA LYS A 79 -0.87 -3.21 -15.52
C LYS A 79 -0.98 -1.70 -15.74
N ILE A 80 -0.36 -0.89 -14.88
CA ILE A 80 -0.34 0.57 -15.01
C ILE A 80 0.43 0.99 -16.27
N ASN A 81 1.61 0.42 -16.49
CA ASN A 81 2.43 0.74 -17.66
C ASN A 81 1.70 0.43 -18.97
N ARG A 82 0.98 -0.70 -19.04
CA ARG A 82 0.18 -1.06 -20.21
C ARG A 82 -0.93 -0.03 -20.49
N LEU A 83 -1.69 0.35 -19.46
CA LEU A 83 -2.80 1.31 -19.58
C LEU A 83 -2.35 2.73 -19.94
N LEU A 84 -1.14 3.13 -19.55
CA LEU A 84 -0.57 4.46 -19.86
C LEU A 84 0.17 4.51 -21.20
N SER A 85 0.44 3.35 -21.82
CA SER A 85 1.15 3.23 -23.10
C SER A 85 0.22 3.10 -24.32
N GLU A 86 -1.10 3.08 -24.10
CA GLU A 86 -2.14 3.16 -25.14
C GLU A 86 -2.57 4.62 -25.38
#